data_AF-A0A2N0QPI9-F1
#
_entry.id   AF-A0A2N0QPI9-F1
#
_cell.length_a   1.000
_cell.length_b   1.000
_cell.length_c   1.000
_cell.angle_alpha   90.00
_cell.angle_beta   90.00
_cell.angle_gamma   90.00
#
_symmetry.space_group_name_H-M   'P 1'
#
loop_
_entity.id
_entity.type
_entity.pdbx_description
1 polymer ?
#
loop_
_entity_poly.entity_id
_entity_poly.type
_entity_poly.pdbx_seq_one_letter_code
_entity_poly.pdbx_strand_id
1 'polypeptide(L)'
;MVQCWDADPLKRPDIYTFEKKMERITLDYQNMSDKSFQSEIDSNLETNYTSSRLFTSKIHNFENLPEPKNATEEEQEAFHSKSYDFSIPDDS
;
A
#
# COMPACT_ATOMS: atom_id res chain seq x y z
N MET A 1 -2.45 8.97 -7.51
CA MET A 1 -2.61 8.21 -6.25
C MET A 1 -4.01 8.36 -5.69
N VAL A 2 -4.44 9.57 -5.31
CA VAL A 2 -5.75 9.77 -4.63
C VAL A 2 -6.98 9.42 -5.49
N GLN A 3 -6.85 9.30 -6.81
CA GLN A 3 -7.95 8.89 -7.68
C GLN A 3 -8.06 7.37 -7.84
N CYS A 4 -7.00 6.60 -7.54
CA CYS A 4 -6.98 5.15 -7.79
C CYS A 4 -7.75 4.34 -6.73
N TRP A 5 -7.96 4.94 -5.56
CA TRP A 5 -8.69 4.39 -4.41
C TRP A 5 -10.04 5.09 -4.16
N ASP A 6 -10.60 5.77 -5.17
CA ASP A 6 -11.94 6.37 -5.06
C ASP A 6 -12.98 5.25 -4.80
N ALA A 7 -13.93 5.49 -3.91
CA ALA A 7 -14.99 4.53 -3.61
C ALA A 7 -15.86 4.26 -4.83
N ASP A 8 -16.07 5.28 -5.68
CA ASP A 8 -16.79 5.15 -6.94
C ASP A 8 -15.87 4.61 -8.05
N PRO A 9 -16.11 3.41 -8.59
CA PRO A 9 -15.29 2.84 -9.65
C PRO A 9 -15.24 3.70 -10.91
N LEU A 10 -16.28 4.50 -11.19
CA LEU A 10 -16.34 5.36 -12.38
C LEU A 10 -15.42 6.59 -12.25
N LYS A 11 -15.05 6.96 -11.02
CA LYS A 11 -14.10 8.05 -10.75
C LYS A 11 -12.64 7.57 -10.76
N ARG A 12 -12.41 6.25 -10.72
CA ARG A 12 -11.07 5.69 -10.86
C ARG A 12 -10.58 5.88 -12.29
N PRO A 13 -9.32 6.28 -12.49
CA PRO A 13 -8.75 6.33 -13.83
C PRO A 13 -8.69 4.91 -14.42
N ASP A 14 -9.02 4.79 -15.70
CA ASP A 14 -8.76 3.57 -16.43
C ASP A 14 -7.26 3.32 -16.56
N ILE A 15 -6.90 2.07 -16.89
CA ILE A 15 -5.51 1.62 -16.95
C ILE A 15 -4.69 2.44 -17.95
N TYR A 16 -5.25 2.79 -19.12
CA TYR A 16 -4.57 3.55 -20.14
C TYR A 16 -4.37 5.01 -19.74
N THR A 17 -5.36 5.61 -19.07
CA THR A 17 -5.24 6.96 -18.50
C THR A 17 -4.18 7.00 -17.40
N PHE A 18 -4.10 5.97 -16.56
CA PHE A 18 -3.07 5.87 -15.54
C PHE A 18 -1.67 5.71 -16.14
N GLU A 19 -1.52 4.81 -17.12
CA GLU A 19 -0.26 4.57 -17.84
C GLU A 19 0.28 5.86 -18.48
N LYS A 20 -0.57 6.59 -19.23
CA LYS A 20 -0.18 7.88 -19.83
C LYS A 20 0.27 8.92 -18.80
N LYS A 21 -0.35 8.96 -17.61
CA LYS A 21 0.07 9.86 -16.54
C LYS A 21 1.46 9.47 -16.01
N MET A 22 1.72 8.17 -15.84
CA MET A 22 3.02 7.66 -15.40
C MET A 22 4.12 7.91 -16.42
N GLU A 23 3.85 7.69 -17.71
CA GLU A 23 4.77 7.99 -18.81
C GLU A 23 5.12 9.48 -18.83
N ARG A 24 4.12 10.36 -18.71
CA ARG A 24 4.35 11.81 -18.65
C ARG A 24 5.23 12.19 -17.48
N ILE A 25 4.96 11.67 -16.28
CA ILE A 25 5.77 11.92 -15.09
C ILE A 25 7.20 11.45 -15.34
N THR A 26 7.38 10.24 -15.86
CA THR A 26 8.70 9.67 -16.19
C THR A 26 9.46 10.53 -17.18
N LEU A 27 8.78 11.01 -18.22
CA LEU A 27 9.36 11.88 -19.24
C LEU A 27 9.75 13.25 -18.66
N ASP A 28 8.88 13.85 -17.84
CA ASP A 28 9.15 15.12 -17.16
C ASP A 28 10.39 14.98 -16.24
N TYR A 29 10.52 13.86 -15.52
CA TYR A 29 11.69 13.54 -14.70
C TYR A 29 12.96 13.31 -15.53
N GLN A 30 12.88 12.58 -16.66
CA GLN A 30 14.03 12.35 -17.54
C GLN A 30 14.52 13.64 -18.22
N ASN A 31 13.60 14.56 -18.52
CA ASN A 31 13.91 15.85 -19.12
C ASN A 31 14.50 16.85 -18.10
N MET A 32 14.23 16.69 -16.80
CA MET A 32 14.96 17.40 -15.76
C MET A 32 16.38 16.81 -15.68
N SER A 33 17.36 17.52 -16.24
CA SER A 33 18.75 17.06 -16.34
C SER A 33 19.50 17.04 -14.99
N ASP A 34 18.88 16.59 -13.90
CA ASP A 34 19.58 16.34 -12.64
C ASP A 34 20.18 14.94 -12.67
N LYS A 35 21.46 14.90 -13.05
CA LYS A 35 22.31 13.70 -13.14
C LYS A 35 22.39 12.86 -11.85
N SER A 36 21.92 13.39 -10.73
CA SER A 36 21.97 12.73 -9.41
C SER A 36 21.00 11.56 -9.28
N PHE A 37 19.88 11.54 -10.00
CA PHE A 37 18.84 10.51 -9.82
C PHE A 37 19.08 9.24 -10.65
N GLN A 38 19.90 9.29 -11.70
CA GLN A 38 20.16 8.12 -12.56
C GLN A 38 21.01 7.05 -11.84
N SER A 39 21.94 7.41 -10.94
CA SER A 39 22.79 6.42 -10.28
C SER A 39 22.12 5.66 -9.13
N GLU A 40 21.00 6.17 -8.61
CA GLU A 40 20.27 5.55 -7.49
C GLU A 40 19.36 4.40 -7.95
N ILE A 41 18.89 4.42 -9.20
CA ILE A 41 18.02 3.36 -9.73
C ILE A 41 18.81 2.08 -10.03
N ASP A 42 20.02 2.19 -10.58
CA ASP A 42 20.87 1.02 -10.89
C ASP A 42 21.42 0.32 -9.64
N SER A 43 21.57 1.03 -8.51
CA SER A 43 22.11 0.46 -7.26
C SER A 43 21.07 -0.22 -6.36
N ASN A 44 19.78 0.10 -6.53
CA ASN A 44 18.69 -0.48 -5.73
C ASN A 44 18.13 -1.80 -6.30
N LEU A 45 18.53 -2.21 -7.50
CA LEU A 45 18.09 -3.48 -8.09
C LEU A 45 18.83 -4.69 -7.47
N GLU A 46 19.91 -4.45 -6.73
CA GLU A 46 20.81 -5.46 -6.17
C GLU A 46 20.62 -5.67 -4.66
N THR A 47 19.42 -5.42 -4.11
CA THR A 47 19.19 -5.61 -2.67
C THR A 47 18.23 -6.77 -2.38
N ASN A 48 18.85 -7.94 -2.20
CA ASN A 48 18.57 -8.87 -1.09
C ASN A 48 17.15 -9.48 -1.03
N TYR A 49 16.82 -10.34 -1.99
CA TYR A 49 15.65 -11.25 -1.94
C TYR A 49 15.72 -12.31 -0.82
N THR A 50 16.82 -12.37 -0.05
CA THR A 50 17.03 -13.38 1.00
C THR A 50 17.23 -12.72 2.37
N SER A 51 16.18 -12.13 2.92
CA SER A 51 16.10 -11.94 4.37
C SER A 51 15.02 -12.87 4.88
N SER A 52 15.42 -14.04 5.36
CA SER A 52 14.58 -14.91 6.19
C SER A 52 14.28 -14.14 7.48
N ARG A 53 13.24 -13.32 7.42
CA ARG A 53 12.85 -12.37 8.45
C ARG A 53 12.22 -13.13 9.61
N LEU A 54 13.01 -13.41 10.65
CA LEU A 54 12.50 -13.79 11.95
C LEU A 54 11.72 -12.58 12.50
N PHE A 55 10.39 -12.65 12.47
CA PHE A 55 9.53 -11.56 12.91
C PHE A 55 9.59 -11.44 14.44
N THR A 56 10.45 -10.57 14.95
CA THR A 56 10.53 -10.24 16.39
C THR A 56 9.72 -8.98 16.76
N SER A 57 8.82 -8.52 15.89
CA SER A 57 8.03 -7.31 16.14
C SER A 57 6.95 -7.55 17.20
N LYS A 58 6.87 -6.66 18.19
CA LYS A 58 5.76 -6.62 19.16
C LYS A 58 4.44 -6.33 18.43
N ILE A 59 3.38 -7.04 18.81
CA ILE A 59 2.01 -6.75 18.36
C ILE A 59 1.59 -5.43 19.01
N HIS A 60 1.26 -4.43 18.19
CA HIS A 60 0.69 -3.17 18.65
C HIS A 60 -0.82 -3.19 18.40
N ASN A 61 -1.61 -3.08 19.47
CA ASN A 61 -3.05 -2.90 19.37
C ASN A 61 -3.33 -1.40 19.21
N PHE A 62 -3.97 -1.03 18.11
CA PHE A 62 -4.43 0.34 17.90
C PHE A 62 -5.73 0.56 18.69
N GLU A 63 -5.69 1.43 19.69
CA GLU A 63 -6.90 1.92 20.35
C GLU A 63 -7.44 3.12 19.55
N ASN A 64 -8.71 3.04 19.14
CA ASN A 64 -9.43 4.02 18.31
C ASN A 64 -8.95 4.08 16.85
N LEU A 65 -9.59 3.30 15.98
CA LEU A 65 -9.35 3.35 14.54
C LEU A 65 -10.00 4.61 13.93
N PRO A 66 -9.34 5.27 12.95
CA PRO A 66 -9.96 6.36 12.21
C PRO A 66 -11.18 5.85 11.42
N GLU A 67 -12.16 6.72 11.20
CA GLU A 67 -13.36 6.36 10.45
C GLU A 67 -13.01 5.83 9.04
N PRO A 68 -13.59 4.69 8.61
CA PRO A 68 -13.34 4.15 7.29
C PRO A 68 -13.85 5.12 6.23
N LYS A 69 -12.95 5.67 5.42
CA LYS A 69 -13.31 6.61 4.34
C LYS A 69 -14.08 5.96 3.18
N ASN A 70 -14.05 4.63 3.09
CA ASN A 70 -14.46 3.89 1.89
C ASN A 70 -15.58 2.86 2.14
N ALA A 71 -16.11 2.75 3.36
CA ALA A 71 -17.15 1.78 3.66
C ALA A 71 -18.48 2.50 3.91
N THR A 72 -19.49 2.16 3.11
CA THR A 72 -20.88 2.58 3.34
C THR A 72 -21.40 1.94 4.64
N GLU A 73 -22.37 2.56 5.32
CA GLU A 73 -22.91 2.08 6.61
C GLU A 73 -23.30 0.58 6.57
N GLU A 74 -23.88 0.13 5.45
CA GLU A 74 -24.27 -1.27 5.21
C GLU A 74 -23.08 -2.25 5.12
N GLU A 75 -21.92 -1.80 4.63
CA GLU A 75 -20.71 -2.64 4.57
C GLU A 75 -20.02 -2.71 5.95
N GLN A 76 -20.10 -1.67 6.77
CA GLN A 76 -19.50 -1.67 8.11
C GLN A 76 -20.25 -2.58 9.08
N GLU A 77 -21.57 -2.71 8.95
CA GLU A 77 -22.37 -3.62 9.79
C GLU A 77 -21.90 -5.09 9.67
N ALA A 78 -21.42 -5.50 8.50
CA ALA A 78 -20.89 -6.86 8.26
C ALA A 78 -19.52 -7.13 8.91
N PHE A 79 -18.79 -6.07 9.30
CA PHE A 79 -17.43 -6.15 9.87
C PHE A 79 -17.35 -5.91 11.37
N HIS A 80 -18.49 -5.86 12.09
CA HIS A 80 -18.48 -6.07 13.55
C HIS A 80 -18.13 -7.54 13.85
N SER A 81 -16.90 -7.93 13.55
CA SER A 81 -16.37 -9.25 13.82
C SER A 81 -16.39 -9.49 15.32
N LYS A 82 -17.09 -10.53 15.76
CA LYS A 82 -16.94 -11.09 17.10
C LYS A 82 -15.46 -11.27 17.38
N SER A 83 -14.98 -10.80 18.53
CA SER A 83 -13.62 -11.06 18.98
C SER A 83 -13.42 -12.58 19.04
N TYR A 84 -12.65 -13.13 18.10
CA TYR A 84 -12.29 -14.54 18.16
C TYR A 84 -11.22 -14.71 19.23
N ASP A 85 -11.56 -15.48 20.25
CA ASP A 85 -10.64 -15.90 21.31
C ASP A 85 -9.75 -17.03 20.77
N PHE A 86 -8.77 -16.67 19.95
CA PHE A 86 -7.78 -17.62 19.46
C PHE A 86 -6.71 -17.81 20.54
N SER A 87 -6.86 -18.88 21.34
CA SER A 87 -5.80 -19.34 22.24
C SER A 87 -4.69 -19.98 21.40
N ILE A 88 -3.49 -19.43 21.46
CA ILE A 88 -2.30 -20.06 20.87
C ILE A 88 -1.90 -21.22 21.80
N PRO A 89 -1.87 -22.48 21.34
CA PRO A 89 -1.41 -23.60 22.16
C PRO A 89 0.08 -23.42 22.44
N ASP A 90 0.49 -23.63 23.70
CA ASP A 90 1.89 -23.74 24.09
C ASP A 90 2.46 -25.04 23.50
N ASP A 91 3.41 -24.94 22.57
CA ASP A 91 4.21 -26.08 22.12
C ASP A 91 5.30 -26.35 23.17
N SER A 92 5.05 -27.33 24.04
CA SER A 92 6.01 -27.88 25.01
C SER A 92 6.93 -28.93 24.40
#